data_AF-A0A3B9V875-F1
#
_entry.id   AF-A0A3B9V875-F1
#
_cell.length_a   1.000
_cell.length_b   1.000
_cell.length_c   1.000
_cell.angle_alpha   90.00
_cell.angle_beta   90.00
_cell.angle_gamma   90.00
#
_symmetry.space_group_name_H-M   'P 1'
#
loop_
_entity.id
_entity.type
_entity.pdbx_description
1 polymer ?
#
loop_
_entity_poly.entity_id
_entity_poly.type
_entity_poly.pdbx_seq_one_letter_code
_entity_poly.pdbx_strand_id
1 'polypeptide(L)'
;KCCNPENRHNRKPTWSEKNPDGRWRAFDYEELINRDKASLDIFYLKDESLEESENLPEPDVIAREIAEDLESALGQFRFIADDLGEP
;
A
#
# COMPACT_ATOMS: atom_id res chain seq x y z
N LYS A 1 4.42 5.04 -30.64
CA LYS A 1 4.16 6.49 -30.39
C LYS A 1 3.21 6.57 -29.19
N CYS A 2 3.67 7.01 -28.02
CA CYS A 2 2.92 6.89 -26.76
C CYS A 2 2.20 8.17 -26.30
N CYS A 3 2.32 9.28 -27.04
CA CYS A 3 1.59 10.52 -26.75
C CYS A 3 1.24 11.25 -28.06
N ASN A 4 0.02 11.81 -28.12
CA ASN A 4 -0.40 12.75 -29.15
C ASN A 4 -0.55 14.16 -28.52
N PRO A 5 0.44 15.06 -28.73
CA PRO A 5 0.45 16.39 -28.11
C PRO A 5 -0.56 17.36 -28.72
N GLU A 6 -0.91 17.19 -30.01
CA GLU A 6 -1.84 18.08 -30.72
C GLU A 6 -3.26 18.01 -30.16
N ASN A 7 -3.63 16.85 -29.58
CA ASN A 7 -5.00 16.57 -29.16
C ASN A 7 -5.26 16.77 -27.65
N ARG A 8 -4.46 17.59 -26.97
CA ARG A 8 -4.54 17.73 -25.50
C ARG A 8 -5.91 18.17 -24.97
N HIS A 9 -6.60 19.03 -25.72
CA HIS A 9 -7.90 19.60 -25.33
C HIS A 9 -9.07 18.63 -25.52
N ASN A 10 -8.93 17.61 -26.37
CA ASN A 10 -9.98 16.60 -26.57
C ASN A 10 -9.74 15.33 -25.75
N ARG A 11 -8.76 15.33 -24.83
CA ARG A 11 -8.54 14.20 -23.93
C ARG A 11 -9.73 14.07 -23.00
N LYS A 12 -10.28 12.86 -22.94
CA LYS A 12 -11.31 12.51 -21.95
C LYS A 12 -10.63 11.78 -20.79
N PRO A 13 -10.93 12.14 -19.53
CA PRO A 13 -10.45 11.38 -18.37
C PRO A 13 -10.86 9.92 -18.52
N THR A 14 -9.89 9.01 -18.33
CA THR A 14 -10.17 7.57 -18.27
C THR A 14 -10.53 7.15 -16.86
N TRP A 15 -10.11 7.93 -15.86
CA TRP A 15 -10.46 7.75 -14.46
C TRP A 15 -11.86 8.30 -14.16
N SER A 16 -12.63 7.56 -13.35
CA SER A 16 -13.85 8.04 -12.70
C SER A 16 -14.08 7.26 -11.40
N GLU A 17 -14.98 7.70 -10.53
CA GLU A 17 -15.35 6.91 -9.33
C GLU A 17 -15.84 5.49 -9.67
N LYS A 18 -16.39 5.30 -10.88
CA LYS A 18 -16.83 3.99 -11.39
C LYS A 18 -15.72 3.20 -12.10
N ASN A 19 -14.61 3.84 -12.41
CA ASN A 19 -13.45 3.26 -13.09
C ASN A 19 -12.16 3.78 -12.42
N PRO A 20 -11.83 3.27 -11.22
CA PRO A 20 -10.72 3.77 -10.42
C PRO A 20 -9.36 3.49 -11.07
N ASP A 21 -9.27 2.57 -12.03
CA ASP A 21 -8.02 2.13 -12.67
C ASP A 21 -7.59 3.03 -13.85
N GLY A 22 -8.39 4.06 -14.15
CA GLY A 22 -8.10 4.97 -15.24
C GLY A 22 -6.80 5.76 -15.00
N ARG A 23 -5.81 5.61 -15.90
CA ARG A 23 -4.51 6.29 -15.78
C ARG A 23 -4.49 7.78 -16.15
N TRP A 24 -5.63 8.36 -16.49
CA TRP A 24 -5.76 9.76 -16.83
C TRP A 24 -6.94 10.38 -16.08
N ARG A 25 -6.62 11.28 -15.14
CA ARG A 25 -7.56 12.07 -14.35
C ARG A 25 -7.27 13.56 -14.55
N ALA A 26 -8.32 14.35 -14.69
CA ALA A 26 -8.25 15.81 -14.70
C ALA A 26 -8.57 16.34 -13.30
N PHE A 27 -7.94 17.46 -12.92
CA PHE A 27 -8.12 18.15 -11.66
C PHE A 27 -8.46 19.60 -11.95
N ASP A 28 -9.45 20.15 -11.26
CA ASP A 28 -9.84 21.55 -11.41
C ASP A 28 -8.93 22.47 -10.59
N TYR A 29 -8.87 23.75 -10.97
CA TYR A 29 -8.01 24.73 -10.28
C TYR A 29 -8.30 24.82 -8.78
N GLU A 30 -9.59 24.87 -8.42
CA GLU A 30 -10.04 24.93 -7.02
C GLU A 30 -9.61 23.68 -6.23
N GLU A 31 -9.60 22.51 -6.85
CA GLU A 31 -9.13 21.28 -6.21
C GLU A 31 -7.63 21.36 -5.91
N LEU A 32 -6.84 21.95 -6.82
CA LEU A 32 -5.39 22.07 -6.65
C LEU A 32 -4.99 23.13 -5.62
N ILE A 33 -5.66 24.29 -5.63
CA ILE A 33 -5.28 25.42 -4.75
C ILE A 33 -5.65 25.18 -3.28
N ASN A 34 -6.69 24.38 -3.03
CA ASN A 34 -7.14 24.05 -1.68
C ASN A 34 -6.29 22.94 -1.01
N ARG A 35 -5.33 22.35 -1.73
CA ARG A 35 -4.39 21.36 -1.17
C ARG A 35 -3.36 22.05 -0.29
N ASP A 36 -2.81 21.31 0.68
CA ASP A 36 -1.68 21.80 1.47
C ASP A 36 -0.55 22.27 0.54
N LYS A 37 -0.17 23.54 0.68
CA LYS A 37 0.87 24.22 -0.10
C LYS A 37 0.69 24.14 -1.62
N ALA A 38 -0.55 23.95 -2.10
CA ALA A 38 -0.83 23.68 -3.51
C ALA A 38 0.04 22.53 -4.08
N SER A 39 0.30 21.50 -3.26
CA SER A 39 1.16 20.38 -3.65
C SER A 39 0.61 19.63 -4.85
N LEU A 40 1.44 19.49 -5.89
CA LEU A 40 1.16 18.73 -7.11
C LEU A 40 1.58 17.26 -7.03
N ASP A 41 2.03 16.81 -5.85
CA ASP A 41 2.19 15.39 -5.56
C ASP A 41 0.80 14.78 -5.31
N ILE A 42 0.18 14.26 -6.38
CA ILE A 42 -1.22 13.82 -6.39
C ILE A 42 -1.30 12.33 -6.70
N PHE A 43 -1.75 11.57 -5.71
CA PHE A 43 -2.06 10.15 -5.82
C PHE A 43 -3.58 9.97 -5.97
N TYR A 44 -4.00 9.27 -7.02
CA TYR A 44 -5.42 8.96 -7.32
C TYR A 44 -5.64 7.53 -7.82
N LEU A 45 -4.54 6.80 -8.03
CA LEU A 45 -4.52 5.38 -8.31
C LEU A 45 -3.99 4.69 -7.06
N LYS A 46 -4.68 3.63 -6.66
CA LYS A 46 -4.18 2.71 -5.65
C LYS A 46 -3.43 1.59 -6.36
N ASP A 47 -2.30 1.18 -5.80
CA ASP A 47 -1.57 0.03 -6.31
C ASP A 47 -2.15 -1.24 -5.70
N GLU A 48 -2.66 -2.15 -6.54
CA GLU A 48 -3.24 -3.42 -6.10
C GLU A 48 -2.18 -4.34 -5.44
N SER A 49 -0.88 -4.16 -5.73
CA SER A 49 0.18 -4.90 -5.05
C SER A 49 0.33 -4.56 -3.56
N LEU A 50 -0.31 -3.47 -3.10
CA LEU A 50 -0.36 -3.07 -1.70
C LEU A 50 -1.59 -3.62 -0.95
N GLU A 51 -2.49 -4.35 -1.61
CA GLU A 51 -3.71 -4.88 -0.99
C GLU A 51 -3.47 -6.01 0.02
N GLU A 52 -2.29 -6.63 0.03
CA GLU A 52 -1.90 -7.52 1.13
C GLU A 52 -1.88 -6.80 2.48
N SER A 53 -1.63 -5.48 2.50
CA SER A 53 -1.68 -4.68 3.73
C SER A 53 -3.09 -4.26 4.16
N GLU A 54 -4.10 -4.37 3.30
CA GLU A 54 -5.47 -3.96 3.65
C GLU A 54 -6.36 -5.11 4.11
N ASN A 55 -5.98 -6.36 3.82
CA ASN A 55 -6.64 -7.55 4.35
C ASN A 55 -5.91 -8.09 5.59
N LEU A 56 -5.32 -7.20 6.39
CA LEU A 56 -4.70 -7.59 7.65
C LEU A 56 -5.80 -7.98 8.64
N PRO A 57 -5.67 -9.13 9.34
CA PRO A 57 -6.59 -9.49 10.40
C PRO A 57 -6.55 -8.45 11.52
N GLU A 58 -7.54 -8.50 12.42
CA GLU A 58 -7.61 -7.56 13.55
C GLU A 58 -6.28 -7.53 14.33
N PRO A 59 -5.88 -6.36 14.89
CA PRO A 59 -4.57 -6.21 15.53
C PRO A 59 -4.29 -7.19 16.67
N ASP A 60 -5.34 -7.66 17.36
CA ASP A 60 -5.25 -8.65 18.43
C ASP A 60 -4.89 -10.05 17.91
N VAL A 61 -5.41 -10.41 16.73
CA VAL A 61 -5.06 -11.66 16.03
C VAL A 61 -3.58 -11.65 15.67
N ILE A 62 -3.10 -10.55 15.07
CA ILE A 62 -1.70 -10.37 14.68
C ILE A 62 -0.79 -10.42 15.90
N ALA A 63 -1.14 -9.72 16.97
CA ALA A 63 -0.33 -9.69 18.19
C ALA A 63 -0.20 -11.07 18.83
N ARG A 64 -1.27 -11.88 18.80
CA ARG A 64 -1.26 -13.25 19.30
C ARG A 64 -0.38 -14.16 18.44
N GLU A 65 -0.51 -14.12 17.12
CA GLU A 65 0.32 -14.91 16.20
C GLU A 65 1.81 -14.60 16.40
N ILE A 66 2.17 -13.31 16.50
CA ILE A 66 3.55 -12.90 16.79
C ILE A 66 4.05 -13.46 18.13
N ALA A 67 3.22 -13.43 19.17
CA ALA A 67 3.60 -13.96 20.48
C ALA A 67 3.84 -15.47 20.44
N GLU A 68 2.95 -16.24 19.78
CA GLU A 68 3.07 -17.69 19.62
C GLU A 68 4.34 -18.07 18.84
N ASP A 69 4.62 -17.37 17.74
CA ASP A 69 5.83 -17.58 16.93
C ASP A 69 7.11 -17.31 17.73
N LEU A 70 7.13 -16.21 18.51
CA LEU A 70 8.27 -15.87 19.36
C LEU A 70 8.47 -16.88 20.50
N GLU A 71 7.39 -17.38 21.10
CA GLU A 71 7.47 -18.43 22.12
C GLU A 71 8.04 -19.74 21.54
N SER A 72 7.59 -20.13 20.35
CA SER A 72 8.12 -21.28 19.62
C SER A 72 9.62 -21.12 19.32
N ALA A 73 10.02 -19.97 18.78
CA ALA A 73 11.42 -19.67 18.50
C ALA A 73 12.29 -19.69 19.77
N LEU A 74 11.80 -19.11 20.87
CA LEU A 74 12.48 -19.15 22.17
C LEU A 74 12.61 -20.58 22.70
N GLY A 75 11.58 -21.41 22.53
CA GLY A 75 11.62 -22.83 22.88
C GLY A 75 12.70 -23.59 22.12
N GLN A 76 12.80 -23.35 20.81
CA GLN A 76 13.85 -23.94 19.96
C GLN A 76 15.25 -23.50 20.41
N PHE A 77 15.44 -22.22 20.72
CA PHE A 77 16.73 -21.74 21.21
C PHE A 77 17.12 -22.35 22.57
N ARG A 78 16.15 -22.53 23.48
CA ARG A 78 16.39 -23.21 24.76
C ARG A 78 16.80 -24.66 24.55
N PHE A 79 16.10 -25.38 23.68
CA PHE A 79 16.44 -26.76 23.35
C PHE A 79 17.86 -26.88 22.80
N ILE A 80 18.24 -25.99 21.87
CA ILE A 80 19.61 -25.93 21.34
C ILE A 80 20.63 -25.62 22.45
N ALA A 81 20.30 -24.69 23.35
CA ALA A 81 21.20 -24.33 24.46
C ALA A 81 21.39 -25.48 25.46
N ASP A 82 20.34 -26.25 25.74
CA ASP A 82 20.41 -27.44 26.60
C ASP A 82 21.24 -28.55 25.94
N ASP A 83 21.03 -28.81 24.64
CA ASP A 83 21.78 -29.81 23.86
C ASP A 83 23.28 -29.46 23.77
N LEU A 84 23.63 -28.18 23.73
CA LEU A 84 25.01 -27.69 23.75
C LEU A 84 25.61 -27.56 25.16
N GLY A 85 24.78 -27.64 26.20
CA GLY A 85 25.15 -27.44 27.61
C GLY A 85 25.48 -28.72 28.38
N GLU A 86 25.18 -29.89 27.83
CA GLU A 86 25.61 -31.18 28.39
C GLU A 86 26.99 -31.60 27.85
N PRO A 87 27.96 -32.00 28.71
CA PRO A 87 29.22 -32.63 28.29
C PRO A 87 29.07 -34.08 27.86
#